data_AF-A0A921CM24-F1
#
_entry.id   AF-A0A921CM24-F1
#
_cell.length_a   1.000
_cell.length_b   1.000
_cell.length_c   1.000
_cell.angle_alpha   90.00
_cell.angle_beta   90.00
_cell.angle_gamma   90.00
#
_symmetry.space_group_name_H-M   'P 1'
#
loop_
_entity.id
_entity.type
_entity.pdbx_description
1 polymer ?
#
loop_
_entity_poly.entity_id
_entity_poly.type
_entity_poly.pdbx_seq_one_letter_code
_entity_poly.pdbx_strand_id
1 'polypeptide(L)'
;MEYEPKWRNELTDQLCLAFLALRTPEECCRLLEDICTIGEIQALAQRLEAARMLRAGYTYDLIAERTGMSTATISRVKKFLFYGADGYKLVLDRLEAEGKLPPLPPPEPETKS
;
A
#
# COMPACT_ATOMS: atom_id res chain seq x y z
N MET A 1 11.81 5.37 -19.69
CA MET A 1 10.90 6.52 -19.81
C MET A 1 10.52 6.89 -18.38
N GLU A 2 10.77 8.13 -17.96
CA GLU A 2 10.41 8.58 -16.62
C GLU A 2 8.88 8.56 -16.48
N TYR A 3 8.37 8.03 -15.37
CA TYR A 3 6.94 8.07 -15.08
C TYR A 3 6.57 9.48 -14.61
N GLU A 4 5.76 10.20 -15.41
CA GLU A 4 5.34 11.56 -15.10
C GLU A 4 3.82 11.63 -14.87
N PRO A 5 3.36 11.74 -13.62
CA PRO A 5 1.93 11.80 -13.32
C PRO A 5 1.34 13.19 -13.62
N LYS A 6 0.06 13.22 -14.02
CA LYS A 6 -0.67 14.46 -14.37
C LYS A 6 -0.81 15.48 -13.24
N TRP A 7 -0.60 15.08 -11.99
CA TRP A 7 -0.69 15.96 -10.82
C TRP A 7 0.64 16.60 -10.43
N ARG A 8 1.74 16.25 -11.13
CA ARG A 8 3.08 16.72 -10.83
C ARG A 8 3.24 18.22 -11.07
N ASN A 9 3.84 18.92 -10.12
CA ASN A 9 4.20 20.34 -10.14
C ASN A 9 5.26 20.61 -9.06
N GLU A 10 5.76 21.85 -8.96
CA GLU A 10 6.80 22.24 -8.00
C GLU A 10 6.50 21.85 -6.54
N LEU A 11 5.24 22.01 -6.10
CA LEU A 11 4.82 21.67 -4.73
C LEU A 11 4.83 20.17 -4.47
N THR A 12 4.31 19.39 -5.42
CA THR A 12 4.24 17.93 -5.29
C THR A 12 5.60 17.27 -5.53
N ASP A 13 6.47 17.89 -6.32
CA ASP A 13 7.87 17.51 -6.45
C ASP A 13 8.64 17.69 -5.14
N GLN A 14 8.44 18.82 -4.45
CA GLN A 14 9.01 19.03 -3.11
C GLN A 14 8.58 17.94 -2.13
N LEU A 15 7.30 17.53 -2.16
CA LEU A 15 6.81 16.44 -1.33
C LEU A 15 7.45 15.10 -1.69
N CYS A 16 7.63 14.79 -2.98
CA CYS A 16 8.35 13.59 -3.41
C CYS A 16 9.81 13.59 -2.91
N LEU A 17 10.50 14.73 -2.97
CA LEU A 17 11.85 14.88 -2.44
C LEU A 17 11.88 14.71 -0.91
N ALA A 18 10.87 15.20 -0.19
CA ALA A 18 10.74 15.00 1.25
C ALA A 18 10.66 13.51 1.62
N PHE A 19 9.85 12.72 0.89
CA PHE A 19 9.79 11.26 1.10
C PHE A 19 11.12 10.55 0.81
N LEU A 20 11.90 11.03 -0.17
CA LEU A 20 13.22 10.46 -0.49
C LEU A 20 14.32 10.84 0.51
N ALA A 21 14.15 11.91 1.27
CA ALA A 21 15.11 12.35 2.27
C ALA A 21 15.08 11.50 3.57
N LEU A 22 13.97 10.77 3.80
CA LEU A 22 13.76 9.92 4.96
C LEU A 22 14.67 8.68 4.93
N ARG A 23 15.25 8.33 6.08
CA ARG A 23 16.23 7.24 6.23
C ARG A 23 15.79 6.16 7.20
N THR A 24 14.89 6.48 8.12
CA THR A 24 14.45 5.56 9.18
C THR A 24 12.93 5.48 9.28
N PRO A 25 12.37 4.35 9.78
CA PRO A 25 10.93 4.26 10.04
C PRO A 25 10.41 5.34 11.00
N GLU A 26 11.22 5.75 11.98
CA GLU A 26 10.86 6.82 12.92
C GLU A 26 10.71 8.17 12.21
N GLU A 27 11.63 8.53 11.32
CA GLU A 27 11.52 9.75 10.50
C GLU A 27 10.26 9.73 9.63
N CYS A 28 9.91 8.57 9.05
CA CYS A 28 8.66 8.39 8.32
C CYS A 28 7.44 8.61 9.20
N CYS A 29 7.41 8.04 10.41
CA CYS A 29 6.30 8.22 11.35
C CYS A 29 6.11 9.69 11.73
N ARG A 30 7.20 10.41 12.03
CA ARG A 30 7.16 11.84 12.37
C ARG A 30 6.60 12.69 11.24
N LEU A 31 7.09 12.50 10.00
CA LEU A 31 6.59 13.25 8.86
C LEU A 31 5.10 12.95 8.61
N LEU A 32 4.69 11.68 8.68
CA LEU A 32 3.29 11.30 8.49
C LEU A 32 2.37 11.92 9.56
N GLU A 33 2.82 12.00 10.82
CA GLU A 33 2.06 12.63 11.90
C GLU A 33 1.92 14.15 11.71
N ASP A 34 2.91 14.82 11.12
CA ASP A 34 2.86 16.25 10.83
C ASP A 34 1.92 16.60 9.66
N ILE A 35 1.87 15.76 8.61
CA ILE A 35 1.19 16.10 7.34
C ILE A 35 -0.11 15.33 7.08
N CYS A 36 -0.42 14.30 7.87
CA CYS A 36 -1.62 13.49 7.72
C CYS A 36 -2.41 13.41 9.02
N THR A 37 -3.73 13.32 8.88
CA THR A 37 -4.61 12.90 9.96
C THR A 37 -4.46 11.41 10.25
N ILE A 38 -4.84 11.00 11.47
CA ILE A 38 -4.87 9.57 11.86
C ILE A 38 -5.69 8.73 10.86
N GLY A 39 -6.81 9.26 10.38
CA GLY A 39 -7.66 8.57 9.40
C GLY A 39 -6.98 8.38 8.04
N GLU A 40 -6.20 9.34 7.58
CA GLU A 40 -5.42 9.22 6.35
C GLU A 40 -4.30 8.19 6.48
N ILE A 41 -3.57 8.19 7.59
CA ILE A 41 -2.53 7.19 7.87
C ILE A 41 -3.13 5.78 7.86
N GLN A 42 -4.25 5.58 8.57
CA GLN A 42 -4.96 4.31 8.59
C GLN A 42 -5.42 3.90 7.18
N ALA A 43 -6.01 4.82 6.41
CA ALA A 43 -6.45 4.53 5.06
C ALA A 43 -5.30 4.16 4.11
N LEU A 44 -4.13 4.80 4.24
CA LEU A 44 -2.93 4.45 3.48
C LEU A 44 -2.42 3.05 3.86
N ALA A 45 -2.34 2.75 5.15
CA ALA A 45 -1.91 1.44 5.65
C ALA A 45 -2.84 0.30 5.19
N GLN A 46 -4.16 0.49 5.31
CA GLN A 46 -5.15 -0.48 4.85
C GLN A 46 -5.04 -0.77 3.35
N ARG A 47 -4.80 0.26 2.52
CA ARG A 47 -4.60 0.08 1.07
C ARG A 47 -3.35 -0.73 0.75
N LEU A 48 -2.25 -0.48 1.45
CA LEU A 48 -1.01 -1.24 1.28
C LEU A 48 -1.20 -2.71 1.67
N GLU A 49 -1.88 -2.96 2.80
CA GLU A 49 -2.18 -4.32 3.24
C GLU A 49 -3.13 -5.05 2.28
N ALA A 50 -4.17 -4.37 1.80
CA ALA A 50 -5.06 -4.92 0.79
C ALA A 50 -4.29 -5.27 -0.50
N ALA A 51 -3.38 -4.42 -0.96
CA ALA A 51 -2.53 -4.70 -2.13
C ALA A 51 -1.63 -5.93 -1.91
N ARG A 52 -1.05 -6.06 -0.71
CA ARG A 52 -0.22 -7.21 -0.33
C ARG A 52 -1.01 -8.51 -0.33
N MET A 53 -2.19 -8.52 0.29
CA MET A 53 -3.08 -9.70 0.34
C MET A 53 -3.63 -10.05 -1.06
N LEU A 54 -3.99 -9.07 -1.88
CA LEU A 54 -4.40 -9.29 -3.27
C LEU A 54 -3.29 -9.94 -4.09
N ARG A 55 -2.03 -9.49 -3.92
CA ARG A 55 -0.86 -10.07 -4.59
C ARG A 55 -0.63 -11.52 -4.18
N ALA A 56 -0.96 -11.87 -2.93
CA ALA A 56 -0.84 -13.21 -2.39
C ALA A 56 -2.07 -14.11 -2.65
N GLY A 57 -3.06 -13.64 -3.42
CA GLY A 57 -4.20 -14.47 -3.85
C GLY A 57 -5.38 -14.55 -2.87
N TYR A 58 -5.44 -13.69 -1.86
CA TYR A 58 -6.52 -13.69 -0.87
C TYR A 58 -7.85 -13.24 -1.48
N THR A 59 -8.96 -13.79 -0.97
CA THR A 59 -10.32 -13.42 -1.38
C THR A 59 -10.69 -12.03 -0.86
N TYR A 60 -11.67 -11.40 -1.50
CA TYR A 60 -12.12 -10.06 -1.11
C TYR A 60 -12.72 -10.03 0.29
N ASP A 61 -13.37 -11.10 0.71
CA ASP A 61 -14.02 -11.19 2.02
C ASP A 61 -12.98 -11.19 3.13
N LEU A 62 -11.92 -12.01 3.01
CA LEU A 62 -10.84 -12.05 3.97
C LEU A 62 -10.03 -10.74 4.01
N ILE A 63 -9.85 -10.09 2.85
CA ILE A 63 -9.23 -8.76 2.79
C ILE A 63 -10.12 -7.73 3.49
N ALA A 64 -11.44 -7.76 3.28
CA ALA A 64 -12.39 -6.84 3.91
C ALA A 64 -12.42 -7.03 5.43
N GLU A 65 -12.45 -8.27 5.91
CA GLU A 65 -12.37 -8.59 7.33
C GLU A 65 -11.07 -8.06 7.95
N ARG A 66 -9.94 -8.29 7.29
CA ARG A 66 -8.63 -7.91 7.83
C ARG A 66 -8.39 -6.41 7.81
N THR A 67 -8.79 -5.73 6.74
CA THR A 67 -8.48 -4.30 6.52
C THR A 67 -9.60 -3.37 6.94
N GLY A 68 -10.81 -3.89 7.16
CA GLY A 68 -12.02 -3.09 7.39
C GLY A 68 -12.51 -2.33 6.16
N MET A 69 -11.91 -2.56 4.98
CA MET A 69 -12.26 -1.87 3.74
C MET A 69 -13.47 -2.51 3.05
N SER A 70 -14.29 -1.69 2.39
CA SER A 70 -15.35 -2.21 1.52
C SER A 70 -14.79 -2.90 0.28
N THR A 71 -15.53 -3.88 -0.24
CA THR A 71 -15.20 -4.61 -1.49
C THR A 71 -15.02 -3.67 -2.69
N ALA A 72 -15.80 -2.58 -2.76
CA ALA A 72 -15.64 -1.53 -3.76
C ALA A 72 -14.27 -0.82 -3.68
N THR A 73 -13.75 -0.64 -2.46
CA THR A 73 -12.42 -0.03 -2.25
C THR A 73 -11.31 -1.03 -2.56
N ILE A 74 -11.47 -2.29 -2.16
CA ILE A 74 -10.54 -3.39 -2.51
C ILE A 74 -10.43 -3.54 -4.04
N SER A 75 -11.56 -3.44 -4.76
CA SER A 75 -11.57 -3.45 -6.23
C SER A 75 -10.75 -2.31 -6.85
N ARG A 76 -10.82 -1.10 -6.27
CA ARG A 76 -9.98 0.03 -6.70
C ARG A 76 -8.50 -0.25 -6.44
N VAL A 77 -8.15 -0.81 -5.28
CA VAL A 77 -6.76 -1.21 -4.98
C VAL A 77 -6.27 -2.26 -5.98
N LYS A 78 -7.05 -3.30 -6.26
CA LYS A 78 -6.72 -4.33 -7.26
C LYS A 78 -6.42 -3.72 -8.63
N LYS A 79 -7.25 -2.77 -9.07
CA LYS A 79 -7.04 -2.06 -10.34
C LYS A 79 -5.67 -1.39 -10.38
N PHE A 80 -5.29 -0.63 -9.34
CA PHE A 80 -4.00 0.06 -9.31
C PHE A 80 -2.81 -0.87 -9.03
N LEU A 81 -3.03 -1.99 -8.35
CA LEU A 81 -2.01 -3.02 -8.16
C LEU A 81 -1.60 -3.63 -9.50
N PHE A 82 -2.55 -3.96 -10.38
CA PHE A 82 -2.26 -4.66 -11.64
C PHE A 82 -2.06 -3.73 -12.84
N TYR A 83 -2.75 -2.59 -12.88
CA TYR A 83 -2.80 -1.68 -14.04
C TYR A 83 -2.48 -0.22 -13.68
N GLY A 84 -1.89 0.03 -12.52
CA GLY A 84 -1.51 1.37 -12.06
C GLY A 84 -0.11 1.78 -12.49
N ALA A 85 0.53 2.60 -11.65
CA ALA A 85 1.89 3.12 -11.87
C ALA A 85 3.00 2.18 -11.37
N ASP A 86 2.67 0.91 -11.13
CA ASP A 86 3.57 -0.11 -10.55
C ASP A 86 4.15 0.20 -9.15
N GLY A 87 3.75 1.30 -8.49
CA GLY A 87 4.26 1.68 -7.17
C GLY A 87 4.02 0.63 -6.06
N TYR A 88 2.89 -0.07 -6.08
CA TYR A 88 2.65 -1.19 -5.15
C TYR A 88 3.64 -2.34 -5.37
N LYS A 89 3.84 -2.75 -6.63
CA LYS A 89 4.77 -3.83 -6.97
C LYS A 89 6.18 -3.47 -6.49
N LEU A 90 6.65 -2.27 -6.84
CA LEU A 90 7.97 -1.77 -6.46
C LEU A 90 8.23 -1.85 -4.95
N VAL A 91 7.32 -1.33 -4.13
CA VAL A 91 7.50 -1.31 -2.67
C VAL A 91 7.38 -2.71 -2.07
N LEU A 92 6.39 -3.49 -2.49
CA LEU A 92 6.18 -4.83 -1.95
C LEU A 92 7.33 -5.78 -2.31
N ASP A 93 7.87 -5.71 -3.53
CA ASP A 93 9.02 -6.51 -3.96
C ASP A 93 10.28 -6.19 -3.13
N ARG A 94 10.53 -4.89 -2.85
CA ARG A 94 11.66 -4.47 -2.00
C ARG A 94 11.50 -4.94 -0.55
N LEU A 95 10.32 -4.75 0.03
CA LEU A 95 10.06 -5.18 1.41
C LEU A 95 10.16 -6.69 1.59
N GLU A 96 9.75 -7.46 0.57
CA GLU A 96 9.88 -8.92 0.54
C GLU A 96 11.35 -9.35 0.43
N ALA A 97 12.12 -8.74 -0.48
CA ALA A 97 13.54 -9.01 -0.63
C ALA A 97 14.35 -8.69 0.65
N GLU A 98 13.93 -7.67 1.40
CA GLU A 98 14.54 -7.29 2.67
C GLU A 98 14.00 -8.07 3.89
N GLY A 99 13.01 -8.97 3.70
CA GLY A 99 12.40 -9.73 4.79
C GLY A 99 11.63 -8.86 5.80
N LYS A 100 11.18 -7.67 5.39
CA LYS A 100 10.50 -6.68 6.25
C LYS A 100 8.98 -6.82 6.27
N LEU A 101 8.42 -7.70 5.46
CA LEU A 101 6.98 -7.97 5.47
C LEU A 101 6.62 -8.89 6.65
N PRO A 102 5.60 -8.54 7.45
CA PRO A 102 5.08 -9.45 8.45
C PRO A 102 4.46 -10.69 7.77
N PRO A 103 4.42 -11.85 8.46
CA PRO A 103 3.78 -13.04 7.92
C PRO A 103 2.33 -12.74 7.53
N LEU A 104 1.90 -13.27 6.39
CA LEU A 104 0.50 -13.24 6.00
C LEU A 104 -0.31 -14.15 6.95
N PRO A 105 -1.56 -13.79 7.28
CA PRO A 105 -2.46 -14.74 7.94
C PRO A 105 -2.61 -15.97 7.05
N PRO A 106 -2.76 -17.20 7.58
CA PRO A 106 -2.96 -18.38 6.74
C PRO A 106 -4.17 -18.18 5.82
N PRO A 107 -4.10 -18.61 4.54
CA PRO A 107 -5.30 -18.66 3.71
C PRO A 107 -6.33 -19.57 4.38
N GLU A 108 -7.61 -19.24 4.27
CA GLU A 108 -8.67 -20.13 4.74
C GLU A 108 -8.49 -21.53 4.15
N PRO A 109 -8.79 -22.61 4.91
CA PRO A 109 -8.82 -23.94 4.33
C PRO A 109 -9.76 -23.91 3.13
N GLU A 110 -9.26 -24.27 1.95
CA GLU A 110 -10.08 -24.41 0.75
C GLU A 110 -11.30 -25.25 1.13
N THR A 111 -12.48 -24.63 1.17
CA THR A 111 -13.74 -25.34 1.26
C THR A 111 -13.87 -26.07 -0.06
N LYS A 112 -13.32 -27.29 -0.12
CA LYS A 112 -13.57 -28.24 -1.20
C LYS A 112 -15.09 -28.37 -1.33
N SER A 113 -15.64 -27.74 -2.35
CA SER A 113 -16.99 -28.00 -2.87
C SER A 113 -16.85 -28.79 -4.15
#